data_AF-A0A139MIA4-F1
#
_entry.id   AF-A0A139MIA4-F1
#
_cell.length_a   1.000
_cell.length_b   1.000
_cell.length_c   1.000
_cell.angle_alpha   90.00
_cell.angle_beta   90.00
_cell.angle_gamma   90.00
#
_symmetry.space_group_name_H-M   'P 1'
#
loop_
_entity.id
_entity.type
_entity.pdbx_description
1 polymer ?
#
loop_
_entity_poly.entity_id
_entity_poly.type
_entity_poly.pdbx_seq_one_letter_code
_entity_poly.pdbx_strand_id
1 'polypeptide(L)'
;MNFEVDFDKKQKQSKQELFLSEIETYDEEQTPRMKAKGYIFKGYVEKTVSFTFGTITFKRKRWKRGEENVYPVDKYLGIKKRQRISEGLLQEIAVNLPLMTFRGVTEIMNQRDIEISTWVVVQARRFVSNLLKEREEYRFYSEKENIPPKIKSPIIYVEADGLRIKTCSQKEKRKNTDFSHYVVHTGKDKGKIQNFREFYSIRSAHAKQQVIDHIYNHYEVTPDTLLYTRSDEGTGYTAHIFKEFCSDIGILKHNHHHFWDRWHIFKYISDHTGRMEQEIKELFNQSIREQNREKLHLAIDTMESNVILGTEEQQEDFRIFKKRMLHNYKYSATSGQRGLLYRDIPVIEANHKKITHRMKHRGMYWSLTGSLTMIHIILMKRKNTLGELFNGEWRKKYSKYKEYDEIYHSRDIMSRYRKQGRQGHYVDKRHPSQKI
;
A
#
# COMPACT_ATOMS: atom_id res chain seq x y z
N MET A 1 14.34 -44.09 -15.06
CA MET A 1 12.92 -43.77 -14.82
C MET A 1 12.83 -43.20 -13.41
N ASN A 2 12.33 -41.97 -13.24
CA ASN A 2 12.31 -41.29 -11.93
C ASN A 2 10.93 -41.49 -11.30
N PHE A 3 10.88 -42.23 -10.19
CA PHE A 3 9.64 -42.55 -9.46
C PHE A 3 8.83 -41.29 -9.11
N GLU A 4 9.48 -40.22 -8.67
CA GLU A 4 8.80 -38.98 -8.28
C GLU A 4 8.10 -38.33 -9.47
N VAL A 5 8.74 -38.34 -10.64
CA VAL A 5 8.17 -37.79 -11.88
C VAL A 5 6.95 -38.60 -12.32
N ASP A 6 7.02 -39.93 -12.21
CA ASP A 6 5.91 -40.79 -12.62
C ASP A 6 4.74 -40.73 -11.62
N PHE A 7 5.02 -40.60 -10.32
CA PHE A 7 4.00 -40.39 -9.29
C PHE A 7 3.29 -39.03 -9.45
N ASP A 8 4.04 -37.96 -9.71
CA ASP A 8 3.47 -36.62 -9.92
C ASP A 8 2.54 -36.58 -11.13
N LYS A 9 2.94 -37.23 -12.24
CA LYS A 9 2.06 -37.40 -13.43
C LYS A 9 0.75 -38.11 -13.09
N LYS A 10 0.80 -39.22 -12.34
CA LYS A 10 -0.40 -39.95 -11.91
C LYS A 10 -1.30 -39.09 -11.01
N GLN A 11 -0.70 -38.38 -10.05
CA GLN A 11 -1.45 -37.51 -9.15
C GLN A 11 -2.14 -36.38 -9.93
N LYS A 12 -1.46 -35.79 -10.91
CA LYS A 12 -2.01 -34.76 -11.78
C LYS A 12 -3.18 -35.28 -12.62
N GLN A 13 -3.01 -36.44 -13.25
CA GLN A 13 -4.07 -37.08 -14.03
C GLN A 13 -5.31 -37.34 -13.17
N SER A 14 -5.12 -37.91 -11.98
CA SER A 14 -6.21 -38.17 -11.03
C SER A 14 -6.95 -36.89 -10.62
N LYS A 15 -6.24 -35.78 -10.36
CA LYS A 15 -6.87 -34.47 -10.06
C LYS A 15 -7.71 -33.95 -11.24
N GLN A 16 -7.22 -34.11 -12.48
CA GLN A 16 -7.95 -33.69 -13.67
C GLN A 16 -9.21 -34.52 -13.90
N GLU A 17 -9.10 -35.85 -13.78
CA GLU A 17 -10.23 -36.78 -13.92
C GLU A 17 -11.30 -36.51 -12.86
N LEU A 18 -10.90 -36.33 -11.60
CA LEU A 18 -11.80 -35.98 -10.50
C LEU A 18 -12.55 -34.67 -10.79
N PHE A 19 -11.83 -33.62 -11.21
CA PHE A 19 -12.44 -32.35 -11.55
C PHE A 19 -13.43 -32.48 -12.71
N LEU A 20 -13.06 -33.16 -13.79
CA LEU A 20 -13.92 -33.33 -14.96
C LEU A 20 -15.20 -34.09 -14.61
N SER A 21 -15.08 -35.15 -13.80
CA SER A 21 -16.23 -35.93 -13.31
C SER A 21 -17.17 -35.09 -12.43
N GLU A 22 -16.63 -34.24 -11.55
CA GLU A 22 -17.43 -33.33 -10.72
C GLU A 22 -18.20 -32.32 -11.58
N ILE A 23 -17.54 -31.75 -12.61
CA ILE A 23 -18.19 -30.80 -13.53
C ILE A 23 -19.30 -31.46 -14.34
N GLU A 24 -19.06 -32.66 -14.85
CA GLU A 24 -20.05 -33.41 -15.62
C GLU A 24 -21.28 -33.71 -14.77
N THR A 25 -21.06 -34.26 -13.57
CA THR A 25 -22.12 -34.55 -12.59
C THR A 25 -22.95 -33.30 -12.29
N TYR A 26 -22.30 -32.19 -11.95
CA TYR A 26 -22.99 -30.93 -11.65
C TYR A 26 -23.78 -30.40 -12.86
N ASP A 27 -23.23 -30.47 -14.08
CA ASP A 27 -23.90 -29.99 -15.30
C ASP A 27 -25.10 -30.87 -15.70
N GLU A 28 -25.07 -32.17 -15.35
CA GLU A 28 -26.24 -33.05 -15.44
C GLU A 28 -27.33 -32.65 -14.45
N GLU A 29 -26.99 -32.49 -13.17
CA GLU A 29 -27.91 -32.09 -12.11
C GLU A 29 -28.62 -30.74 -12.37
N GLN A 30 -27.98 -29.82 -13.08
CA GLN A 30 -28.62 -28.53 -13.43
C GLN A 30 -29.67 -28.67 -14.56
N THR A 31 -29.70 -29.77 -15.30
CA THR A 31 -30.56 -29.93 -16.49
C THR A 31 -32.05 -29.77 -16.17
N PRO A 32 -32.62 -30.46 -15.16
CA PRO A 32 -34.04 -30.29 -14.80
C PRO A 32 -34.34 -28.86 -14.32
N ARG A 33 -33.43 -28.26 -13.54
CA ARG A 33 -33.58 -26.90 -13.00
C ARG A 33 -33.61 -25.84 -14.11
N MET A 34 -32.77 -26.00 -15.13
CA MET A 34 -32.73 -25.07 -16.27
C MET A 34 -33.99 -25.19 -17.13
N LYS A 35 -34.47 -26.41 -17.39
CA LYS A 35 -35.74 -26.64 -18.11
C LYS A 35 -36.93 -26.03 -17.35
N ALA A 36 -37.01 -26.25 -16.04
CA ALA A 36 -38.08 -25.69 -15.19
C ALA A 36 -38.09 -24.15 -15.19
N LYS A 37 -36.93 -23.50 -15.38
CA LYS A 37 -36.79 -22.03 -15.52
C LYS A 37 -37.06 -21.50 -16.93
N GLY A 38 -37.50 -22.36 -17.86
CA GLY A 38 -37.80 -22.01 -19.25
C GLY A 38 -36.58 -21.84 -20.15
N TYR A 39 -35.40 -22.36 -19.76
CA TYR A 39 -34.23 -22.33 -20.63
C TYR A 39 -34.21 -23.52 -21.58
N ILE A 40 -33.77 -23.27 -22.82
CA ILE A 40 -33.61 -24.28 -23.87
C ILE A 40 -32.13 -24.65 -23.99
N PHE A 41 -31.84 -25.95 -24.04
CA PHE A 41 -30.50 -26.46 -24.31
C PHE A 41 -30.08 -26.15 -25.76
N LYS A 42 -28.88 -25.59 -25.94
CA LYS A 42 -28.36 -25.16 -27.25
C LYS A 42 -27.01 -25.80 -27.61
N GLY A 43 -26.70 -26.95 -27.00
CA GLY A 43 -25.47 -27.69 -27.26
C GLY A 43 -24.38 -27.47 -26.20
N TYR A 44 -23.26 -28.16 -26.38
CA TYR A 44 -22.08 -28.06 -25.54
C TYR A 44 -21.12 -26.99 -26.03
N VAL A 45 -20.39 -26.39 -25.10
CA VAL A 45 -19.31 -25.44 -25.39
C VAL A 45 -18.09 -25.83 -24.57
N GLU A 46 -16.93 -25.86 -25.19
CA GLU A 46 -15.67 -26.10 -24.49
C GLU A 46 -15.10 -24.81 -23.89
N LYS A 47 -14.44 -24.95 -22.74
CA LYS A 47 -13.69 -23.87 -22.12
C LYS A 47 -12.43 -24.41 -21.47
N THR A 48 -11.31 -23.78 -21.80
CA THR A 48 -10.03 -23.97 -21.13
C THR A 48 -9.84 -22.93 -20.04
N VAL A 49 -9.45 -23.37 -18.84
CA VAL A 49 -9.18 -22.51 -17.69
C VAL A 49 -7.95 -23.00 -16.95
N SER A 50 -7.07 -22.09 -16.57
CA SER A 50 -5.94 -22.37 -15.68
C SER A 50 -6.37 -22.26 -14.22
N PHE A 51 -6.21 -23.37 -13.50
CA PHE A 51 -6.42 -23.50 -12.07
C PHE A 51 -5.07 -23.68 -11.34
N THR A 52 -5.10 -23.65 -10.00
CA THR A 52 -3.91 -23.91 -9.15
C THR A 52 -3.36 -25.34 -9.32
N PHE A 53 -4.17 -26.23 -9.89
CA PHE A 53 -3.88 -27.65 -10.12
C PHE A 53 -3.71 -28.01 -11.61
N GLY A 54 -3.65 -27.01 -12.50
CA GLY A 54 -3.37 -27.22 -13.93
C GLY A 54 -4.30 -26.46 -14.85
N THR A 55 -3.94 -26.41 -16.14
CA THR A 55 -4.81 -25.93 -17.21
C THR A 55 -5.73 -27.06 -17.68
N ILE A 56 -7.05 -26.84 -17.57
CA ILE A 56 -8.06 -27.87 -17.88
C ILE A 56 -9.04 -27.34 -18.92
N THR A 57 -9.30 -28.17 -19.93
CA THR A 57 -10.39 -27.99 -20.89
C THR A 57 -11.56 -28.87 -20.49
N PHE A 58 -12.73 -28.27 -20.30
CA PHE A 58 -13.96 -28.99 -19.97
C PHE A 58 -15.12 -28.57 -20.88
N LYS A 59 -16.06 -29.49 -21.09
CA LYS A 59 -17.32 -29.25 -21.79
C LYS A 59 -18.39 -28.81 -20.80
N ARG A 60 -19.31 -27.97 -21.26
CA ARG A 60 -20.48 -27.55 -20.49
C ARG A 60 -21.67 -27.28 -21.37
N LYS A 61 -22.87 -27.39 -20.83
CA LYS A 61 -24.12 -27.07 -21.53
C LYS A 61 -24.30 -25.56 -21.66
N ARG A 62 -24.69 -25.13 -22.86
CA ARG A 62 -25.18 -23.77 -23.15
C ARG A 62 -26.70 -23.75 -23.06
N TRP A 63 -27.22 -22.92 -22.17
CA TRP A 63 -28.65 -22.71 -22.00
C TRP A 63 -29.06 -21.33 -22.50
N LYS A 64 -30.19 -21.23 -23.20
CA LYS A 64 -30.68 -19.95 -23.75
C LYS A 64 -32.13 -19.70 -23.36
N ARG A 65 -32.44 -18.47 -22.95
CA ARG A 65 -33.80 -17.97 -22.72
C ARG A 65 -33.89 -16.54 -23.26
N GLY A 66 -34.74 -16.33 -24.27
CA GLY A 66 -34.70 -15.08 -25.05
C GLY A 66 -33.32 -14.88 -25.68
N GLU A 67 -32.68 -13.73 -25.44
CA GLU A 67 -31.31 -13.43 -25.88
C GLU A 67 -30.22 -13.85 -24.87
N GLU A 68 -30.61 -14.21 -23.64
CA GLU A 68 -29.68 -14.52 -22.57
C GLU A 68 -29.08 -15.92 -22.73
N ASN A 69 -27.75 -16.01 -22.67
CA ASN A 69 -27.03 -17.28 -22.60
C ASN A 69 -26.47 -17.50 -21.19
N VAL A 70 -26.74 -18.66 -20.61
CA VAL A 70 -26.31 -19.05 -19.26
C VAL A 70 -25.50 -20.33 -19.32
N TYR A 71 -24.46 -20.38 -18.47
CA TYR A 71 -23.56 -21.52 -18.31
C TYR A 71 -23.50 -21.85 -16.81
N PRO A 72 -24.32 -22.79 -16.30
CA PRO A 72 -24.39 -23.09 -14.86
C PRO A 72 -23.04 -23.48 -14.25
N VAL A 73 -22.23 -24.23 -14.99
CA VAL A 73 -20.85 -24.60 -14.61
C VAL A 73 -19.95 -23.37 -14.37
N ASP A 74 -20.05 -22.32 -15.20
CA ASP A 74 -19.28 -21.09 -14.96
C ASP A 74 -19.65 -20.42 -13.64
N LYS A 75 -20.95 -20.42 -13.30
CA LYS A 75 -21.44 -19.85 -12.05
C LYS A 75 -20.96 -20.67 -10.84
N TYR A 76 -21.01 -21.99 -10.93
CA TYR A 76 -20.51 -22.90 -9.90
C TYR A 76 -19.04 -22.67 -9.60
N LEU A 77 -18.22 -22.56 -10.65
CA LEU A 77 -16.79 -22.32 -10.54
C LEU A 77 -16.41 -20.85 -10.26
N GLY A 78 -17.39 -19.93 -10.21
CA GLY A 78 -17.14 -18.50 -10.04
C GLY A 78 -16.37 -17.85 -11.20
N ILE A 79 -16.47 -18.39 -12.42
CA ILE A 79 -15.70 -17.93 -13.58
C ILE A 79 -16.54 -16.99 -14.45
N LYS A 80 -16.05 -15.76 -14.64
CA LYS A 80 -16.72 -14.75 -15.47
C LYS A 80 -16.69 -15.12 -16.97
N LYS A 81 -17.60 -14.55 -17.77
CA LYS A 81 -17.87 -14.87 -19.21
C LYS A 81 -16.64 -15.01 -20.12
N ARG A 82 -15.54 -14.29 -19.84
CA ARG A 82 -14.30 -14.33 -20.63
C ARG A 82 -13.06 -14.70 -19.81
N GLN A 83 -13.25 -15.02 -18.54
CA GLN A 83 -12.16 -15.35 -17.63
C GLN A 83 -11.62 -16.75 -17.96
N ARG A 84 -10.30 -16.81 -18.18
CA ARG A 84 -9.55 -18.04 -18.49
C ARG A 84 -8.62 -18.47 -17.35
N ILE A 85 -8.59 -17.69 -16.26
CA ILE A 85 -7.71 -17.91 -15.11
C ILE A 85 -8.60 -17.88 -13.88
N SER A 86 -8.57 -18.92 -13.06
CA SER A 86 -9.35 -18.98 -11.82
C SER A 86 -8.92 -17.90 -10.82
N GLU A 87 -9.83 -17.46 -9.94
CA GLU A 87 -9.45 -16.52 -8.87
C GLU A 87 -8.40 -17.12 -7.94
N GLY A 88 -8.49 -18.42 -7.61
CA GLY A 88 -7.50 -19.12 -6.79
C GLY A 88 -6.09 -19.04 -7.37
N LEU A 89 -5.94 -19.23 -8.69
CA LEU A 89 -4.64 -19.08 -9.35
C LEU A 89 -4.15 -17.62 -9.35
N LEU A 90 -5.03 -16.64 -9.54
CA LEU A 90 -4.65 -15.22 -9.42
C LEU A 90 -4.15 -14.88 -8.01
N GLN A 91 -4.77 -15.44 -6.97
CA GLN A 91 -4.33 -15.28 -5.58
C GLN A 91 -2.95 -15.91 -5.37
N GLU A 92 -2.73 -17.14 -5.83
CA GLU A 92 -1.45 -17.84 -5.72
C GLU A 92 -0.31 -17.08 -6.42
N ILE A 93 -0.55 -16.60 -7.65
CA ILE A 93 0.39 -15.76 -8.39
C ILE A 93 0.67 -14.47 -7.62
N ALA A 94 -0.37 -13.82 -7.07
CA ALA A 94 -0.23 -12.57 -6.33
C ALA A 94 0.67 -12.70 -5.09
N VAL A 95 0.60 -13.83 -4.37
CA VAL A 95 1.47 -14.13 -3.22
C VAL A 95 2.96 -14.18 -3.63
N ASN A 96 3.27 -14.57 -4.86
CA ASN A 96 4.64 -14.71 -5.35
C ASN A 96 5.24 -13.43 -5.96
N LEU A 97 4.40 -12.42 -6.26
CA LEU A 97 4.84 -11.16 -6.87
C LEU A 97 5.98 -10.43 -6.11
N PRO A 98 5.99 -10.39 -4.76
CA PRO A 98 7.07 -9.77 -4.00
C PRO A 98 8.41 -10.50 -4.06
N LEU A 99 8.44 -11.78 -4.45
CA LEU A 99 9.61 -12.63 -4.30
C LEU A 99 10.48 -12.63 -5.56
N MET A 100 9.85 -12.74 -6.72
CA MET A 100 10.54 -12.97 -8.00
C MET A 100 10.05 -12.05 -9.12
N THR A 101 10.71 -12.14 -10.28
CA THR A 101 10.31 -11.40 -11.48
C THR A 101 9.02 -11.98 -12.05
N PHE A 102 8.29 -11.22 -12.87
CA PHE A 102 7.05 -11.74 -13.47
C PHE A 102 7.33 -12.92 -14.41
N ARG A 103 8.48 -12.93 -15.08
CA ARG A 103 8.94 -14.08 -15.89
C ARG A 103 9.23 -15.29 -15.00
N GLY A 104 9.91 -15.11 -13.86
CA GLY A 104 10.15 -16.19 -12.92
C GLY A 104 8.86 -16.81 -12.38
N VAL A 105 7.84 -16.00 -12.06
CA VAL A 105 6.51 -16.55 -11.68
C VAL A 105 5.91 -17.35 -12.84
N THR A 106 6.00 -16.83 -14.06
CA THR A 106 5.49 -17.51 -15.26
C THR A 106 6.16 -18.87 -15.45
N GLU A 107 7.49 -18.91 -15.33
CA GLU A 107 8.30 -20.12 -15.50
C GLU A 107 7.95 -21.19 -14.46
N ILE A 108 7.87 -20.83 -13.18
CA ILE A 108 7.49 -21.76 -12.11
C ILE A 108 6.07 -22.32 -12.31
N MET A 109 5.13 -21.50 -12.78
CA MET A 109 3.76 -21.96 -13.03
C MET A 109 3.71 -22.90 -14.24
N ASN A 110 4.45 -22.59 -15.31
CA ASN A 110 4.53 -23.46 -16.49
C ASN A 110 5.23 -24.79 -16.18
N GLN A 111 6.23 -24.80 -15.30
CA GLN A 111 6.86 -26.04 -14.80
C GLN A 111 5.88 -26.94 -14.02
N ARG A 112 4.77 -26.38 -13.53
CA ARG A 112 3.67 -27.11 -12.86
C ARG A 112 2.49 -27.40 -13.79
N ASP A 113 2.70 -27.31 -15.10
CA ASP A 113 1.68 -27.48 -16.14
C ASP A 113 0.48 -26.52 -16.02
N ILE A 114 0.72 -25.36 -15.41
CA ILE A 114 -0.23 -24.26 -15.36
C ILE A 114 0.17 -23.27 -16.45
N GLU A 115 -0.32 -23.53 -17.66
CA GLU A 115 0.01 -22.73 -18.85
C GLU A 115 -0.45 -21.28 -18.70
N ILE A 116 0.50 -20.40 -18.37
CA ILE A 116 0.25 -18.96 -18.26
C ILE A 116 1.30 -18.16 -19.03
N SER A 117 0.90 -16.97 -19.46
CA SER A 117 1.81 -15.96 -19.97
C SER A 117 2.16 -14.95 -18.87
N THR A 118 3.24 -14.18 -19.07
CA THR A 118 3.57 -13.05 -18.19
C THR A 118 2.43 -12.04 -18.06
N TRP A 119 1.52 -11.95 -19.05
CA TRP A 119 0.34 -11.10 -18.95
C TRP A 119 -0.63 -11.55 -17.84
N VAL A 120 -0.73 -12.86 -17.56
CA VAL A 120 -1.53 -13.37 -16.44
C VAL A 120 -0.97 -12.88 -15.10
N VAL A 121 0.36 -12.79 -14.98
CA VAL A 121 1.01 -12.22 -13.79
C VAL A 121 0.65 -10.73 -13.61
N VAL A 122 0.54 -9.99 -14.71
CA VAL A 122 0.01 -8.62 -14.70
C VAL A 122 -1.47 -8.58 -14.29
N GLN A 123 -2.28 -9.55 -14.75
CA GLN A 123 -3.68 -9.68 -14.32
C GLN A 123 -3.81 -9.98 -12.83
N ALA A 124 -2.97 -10.85 -12.26
CA ALA A 124 -2.97 -11.12 -10.83
C ALA A 124 -2.70 -9.83 -10.02
N ARG A 125 -1.73 -9.01 -10.44
CA ARG A 125 -1.52 -7.69 -9.83
C ARG A 125 -2.75 -6.77 -9.99
N ARG A 126 -3.39 -6.75 -11.16
CA ARG A 126 -4.60 -5.95 -11.39
C ARG A 126 -5.78 -6.43 -10.54
N PHE A 127 -5.91 -7.74 -10.35
CA PHE A 127 -6.88 -8.36 -9.46
C PHE A 127 -6.69 -7.85 -8.03
N VAL A 128 -5.46 -7.85 -7.50
CA VAL A 128 -5.18 -7.24 -6.19
C VAL A 128 -5.52 -5.75 -6.17
N SER A 129 -5.17 -5.00 -7.21
CA SER A 129 -5.47 -3.56 -7.29
C SER A 129 -6.98 -3.29 -7.19
N ASN A 130 -7.81 -4.11 -7.82
CA ASN A 130 -9.26 -4.01 -7.73
C ASN A 130 -9.75 -4.33 -6.32
N LEU A 131 -9.25 -5.41 -5.69
CA LEU A 131 -9.61 -5.76 -4.31
C LEU A 131 -9.23 -4.66 -3.31
N LEU A 132 -8.08 -4.00 -3.50
CA LEU A 132 -7.68 -2.87 -2.65
C LEU A 132 -8.64 -1.69 -2.76
N LYS A 133 -9.12 -1.37 -3.97
CA LYS A 133 -10.13 -0.32 -4.18
C LYS A 133 -11.46 -0.69 -3.54
N GLU A 134 -11.93 -1.92 -3.76
CA GLU A 134 -13.16 -2.42 -3.15
C GLU A 134 -13.07 -2.39 -1.61
N ARG A 135 -11.91 -2.73 -1.05
CA ARG A 135 -11.66 -2.67 0.40
C ARG A 135 -11.63 -1.24 0.92
N GLU A 136 -11.05 -0.30 0.17
CA GLU A 136 -11.05 1.12 0.50
C GLU A 136 -12.48 1.70 0.49
N GLU A 137 -13.30 1.32 -0.50
CA GLU A 137 -14.72 1.68 -0.55
C GLU A 137 -15.50 1.03 0.61
N TYR A 138 -15.25 -0.24 0.91
CA TYR A 138 -15.89 -0.96 2.01
C TYR A 138 -15.62 -0.33 3.38
N ARG A 139 -14.42 0.24 3.59
CA ARG A 139 -14.03 0.86 4.86
C ARG A 139 -15.07 1.88 5.35
N PHE A 140 -15.57 2.74 4.45
CA PHE A 140 -16.57 3.75 4.76
C PHE A 140 -17.91 3.18 5.26
N TYR A 141 -18.21 1.92 4.96
CA TYR A 141 -19.41 1.21 5.44
C TYR A 141 -19.15 0.46 6.74
N SER A 142 -17.98 -0.19 6.87
CA SER A 142 -17.67 -1.04 8.03
C SER A 142 -17.43 -0.30 9.34
N GLU A 143 -17.08 1.00 9.27
CA GLU A 143 -16.76 1.83 10.45
C GLU A 143 -17.96 2.02 11.41
N LYS A 144 -19.16 1.54 11.05
CA LYS A 144 -20.37 1.61 11.89
C LYS A 144 -20.66 0.37 12.74
N GLU A 145 -20.09 -0.80 12.42
CA GLU A 145 -20.55 -2.07 13.03
C GLU A 145 -19.69 -2.58 14.19
N ASN A 146 -18.41 -2.16 14.30
CA ASN A 146 -17.52 -2.56 15.40
C ASN A 146 -16.41 -1.52 15.57
N ILE A 147 -16.58 -0.61 16.54
CA ILE A 147 -15.55 0.37 16.90
C ILE A 147 -14.63 -0.31 17.93
N PRO A 148 -13.42 -0.77 17.55
CA PRO A 148 -12.50 -1.34 18.53
C PRO A 148 -12.13 -0.30 19.59
N PRO A 149 -11.76 -0.73 20.81
CA PRO A 149 -11.30 0.20 21.83
C PRO A 149 -10.09 1.00 21.30
N LYS A 150 -10.13 2.31 21.51
CA LYS A 150 -9.06 3.22 21.10
C LYS A 150 -7.79 2.94 21.89
N ILE A 151 -6.66 3.07 21.20
CA ILE A 151 -5.32 2.94 21.75
C ILE A 151 -5.08 4.12 22.69
N LYS A 152 -4.89 3.81 23.98
CA LYS A 152 -4.44 4.75 25.00
C LYS A 152 -2.93 4.79 25.01
N SER A 153 -2.35 5.92 24.64
CA SER A 153 -0.91 6.15 24.69
C SER A 153 -0.64 7.61 25.02
N PRO A 154 0.25 7.92 25.97
CA PRO A 154 0.66 9.29 26.24
C PRO A 154 1.42 9.91 25.06
N ILE A 155 1.97 9.08 24.16
CA ILE A 155 2.77 9.55 23.04
C ILE A 155 2.39 8.87 21.72
N ILE A 156 2.36 9.67 20.66
CA ILE A 156 2.21 9.23 19.28
C ILE A 156 3.42 9.71 18.47
N TYR A 157 4.05 8.79 17.75
CA TYR A 157 5.13 9.07 16.80
C TYR A 157 4.58 9.08 15.39
N VAL A 158 4.96 10.08 14.61
CA VAL A 158 4.68 10.16 13.17
C VAL A 158 5.97 10.45 12.42
N GLU A 159 6.44 9.51 11.62
CA GLU A 159 7.57 9.73 10.71
C GLU A 159 7.05 9.85 9.28
N ALA A 160 7.61 10.76 8.48
CA ALA A 160 7.28 10.88 7.07
C ALA A 160 8.52 11.06 6.20
N ASP A 161 8.54 10.40 5.05
CA ASP A 161 9.65 10.43 4.11
C ASP A 161 9.15 10.13 2.67
N GLY A 162 9.96 10.48 1.68
CA GLY A 162 9.73 10.22 0.27
C GLY A 162 10.40 8.93 -0.21
N LEU A 163 9.62 7.99 -0.72
CA LEU A 163 10.13 6.79 -1.38
C LEU A 163 10.16 6.97 -2.91
N ARG A 164 11.34 7.29 -3.45
CA ARG A 164 11.55 7.41 -4.90
C ARG A 164 11.44 6.07 -5.63
N ILE A 165 10.61 5.95 -6.65
CA ILE A 165 10.47 4.72 -7.46
C ILE A 165 10.54 5.05 -8.96
N LYS A 166 11.24 4.22 -9.74
CA LYS A 166 11.25 4.29 -11.21
C LYS A 166 9.88 3.88 -11.75
N THR A 167 9.25 4.81 -12.45
CA THR A 167 7.88 4.70 -12.97
C THR A 167 7.82 5.03 -14.45
N CYS A 168 6.76 4.57 -15.11
CA CYS A 168 6.47 4.86 -16.50
C CYS A 168 4.99 5.20 -16.70
N SER A 169 4.72 6.03 -17.71
CA SER A 169 3.39 6.36 -18.22
C SER A 169 3.39 6.28 -19.75
N GLN A 170 2.21 6.45 -20.36
CA GLN A 170 2.12 6.51 -21.83
C GLN A 170 2.89 7.71 -22.42
N LYS A 171 2.97 8.83 -21.68
CA LYS A 171 3.64 10.07 -22.12
C LYS A 171 5.14 10.07 -21.80
N GLU A 172 5.52 9.49 -20.66
CA GLU A 172 6.91 9.46 -20.18
C GLU A 172 7.34 8.02 -19.87
N LYS A 173 8.23 7.48 -20.70
CA LYS A 173 8.71 6.09 -20.57
C LYS A 173 9.60 5.89 -19.34
N ARG A 174 10.26 6.94 -18.84
CA ARG A 174 11.18 6.89 -17.69
C ARG A 174 11.00 8.13 -16.82
N LYS A 175 10.45 7.93 -15.62
CA LYS A 175 10.26 8.97 -14.61
C LYS A 175 10.61 8.43 -13.23
N ASN A 176 11.14 9.27 -12.35
CA ASN A 176 11.17 8.98 -10.91
C ASN A 176 9.94 9.61 -10.26
N THR A 177 9.14 8.81 -9.55
CA THR A 177 8.01 9.29 -8.76
C THR A 177 8.32 9.08 -7.29
N ASP A 178 8.17 10.14 -6.49
CA ASP A 178 8.31 10.08 -5.04
C ASP A 178 6.97 9.71 -4.42
N PHE A 179 6.91 8.53 -3.81
CA PHE A 179 5.76 8.06 -3.05
C PHE A 179 5.84 8.61 -1.63
N SER A 180 4.75 9.17 -1.14
CA SER A 180 4.64 9.58 0.26
C SER A 180 4.53 8.38 1.16
N HIS A 181 5.41 8.29 2.14
CA HIS A 181 5.42 7.25 3.15
C HIS A 181 5.28 7.89 4.53
N TYR A 182 4.28 7.46 5.28
CA TYR A 182 4.10 7.83 6.68
C TYR A 182 4.11 6.58 7.54
N VAL A 183 4.63 6.71 8.77
CA VAL A 183 4.58 5.69 9.79
C VAL A 183 4.01 6.28 11.07
N VAL A 184 3.13 5.54 11.74
CA VAL A 184 2.58 5.85 13.06
C VAL A 184 2.93 4.73 14.03
N HIS A 185 3.36 5.07 15.25
CA HIS A 185 3.59 4.11 16.33
C HIS A 185 3.53 4.77 17.72
N THR A 186 3.54 3.96 18.78
CA THR A 186 3.57 4.44 20.20
C THR A 186 4.90 4.19 20.90
N GLY A 187 5.93 3.80 20.16
CA GLY A 187 7.30 3.64 20.66
C GLY A 187 7.74 2.19 20.70
N LYS A 188 8.84 1.90 21.41
CA LYS A 188 9.34 0.54 21.64
C LYS A 188 8.94 0.04 23.01
N ASP A 189 8.40 -1.17 23.07
CA ASP A 189 8.27 -1.95 24.29
C ASP A 189 8.89 -3.34 24.06
N LYS A 190 9.73 -3.80 25.01
CA LYS A 190 10.50 -5.06 24.93
C LYS A 190 11.16 -5.30 23.56
N GLY A 191 11.74 -4.25 22.98
CA GLY A 191 12.43 -4.29 21.69
C GLY A 191 11.52 -4.27 20.45
N LYS A 192 10.18 -4.29 20.60
CA LYS A 192 9.22 -4.27 19.49
C LYS A 192 8.52 -2.93 19.39
N ILE A 193 8.31 -2.45 18.15
CA ILE A 193 7.53 -1.23 17.92
C ILE A 193 6.05 -1.52 18.14
N GLN A 194 5.42 -0.73 19.02
CA GLN A 194 4.03 -0.88 19.40
C GLN A 194 3.11 -0.07 18.50
N ASN A 195 1.92 -0.62 18.23
CA ASN A 195 0.87 0.02 17.41
C ASN A 195 1.37 0.52 16.05
N PHE A 196 2.32 -0.21 15.45
CA PHE A 196 2.95 0.18 14.20
C PHE A 196 1.97 0.13 13.02
N ARG A 197 1.83 1.26 12.32
CA ARG A 197 1.06 1.42 11.09
C ARG A 197 1.84 2.24 10.08
N GLU A 198 1.64 1.93 8.81
CA GLU A 198 2.39 2.52 7.70
C GLU A 198 1.44 2.81 6.54
N PHE A 199 1.67 3.93 5.86
CA PHE A 199 0.80 4.48 4.84
C PHE A 199 1.63 4.87 3.64
N TYR A 200 1.20 4.44 2.45
CA TYR A 200 1.84 4.79 1.19
C TYR A 200 0.81 5.39 0.25
N SER A 201 1.19 6.49 -0.40
CA SER A 201 0.36 7.14 -1.41
C SER A 201 1.23 7.81 -2.47
N ILE A 202 0.68 7.98 -3.66
CA ILE A 202 1.32 8.78 -4.72
C ILE A 202 1.23 10.28 -4.39
N ARG A 203 0.21 10.70 -3.63
CA ARG A 203 -0.03 12.10 -3.27
C ARG A 203 0.16 12.29 -1.77
N SER A 204 0.99 13.26 -1.38
CA SER A 204 1.26 13.58 0.03
C SER A 204 0.00 13.95 0.80
N ALA A 205 -0.86 14.82 0.24
CA ALA A 205 -2.12 15.21 0.88
C ALA A 205 -3.02 14.00 1.20
N HIS A 206 -3.09 13.02 0.30
CA HIS A 206 -3.86 11.80 0.54
C HIS A 206 -3.22 10.91 1.62
N ALA A 207 -1.89 10.81 1.66
CA ALA A 207 -1.18 10.09 2.72
C ALA A 207 -1.43 10.74 4.09
N LYS A 208 -1.29 12.08 4.17
CA LYS A 208 -1.57 12.88 5.36
C LYS A 208 -2.99 12.62 5.87
N GLN A 209 -3.99 12.66 4.98
CA GLN A 209 -5.38 12.38 5.35
C GLN A 209 -5.56 10.97 5.92
N GLN A 210 -4.98 9.95 5.28
CA GLN A 210 -5.06 8.58 5.78
C GLN A 210 -4.47 8.42 7.19
N VAL A 211 -3.39 9.15 7.49
CA VAL A 211 -2.78 9.17 8.83
C VAL A 211 -3.71 9.85 9.83
N ILE A 212 -4.30 11.00 9.48
CA ILE A 212 -5.25 11.73 10.32
C ILE A 212 -6.46 10.83 10.64
N ASP A 213 -7.09 10.26 9.61
CA ASP A 213 -8.23 9.35 9.75
C ASP A 213 -7.87 8.17 10.68
N HIS A 214 -6.67 7.61 10.50
CA HIS A 214 -6.21 6.51 11.33
C HIS A 214 -6.03 6.91 12.80
N ILE A 215 -5.40 8.04 13.09
CA ILE A 215 -5.23 8.52 14.46
C ILE A 215 -6.60 8.79 15.08
N TYR A 216 -7.49 9.49 14.36
CA TYR A 216 -8.83 9.81 14.83
C TYR A 216 -9.65 8.57 15.19
N ASN A 217 -9.60 7.53 14.34
CA ASN A 217 -10.40 6.32 14.51
C ASN A 217 -9.81 5.34 15.54
N HIS A 218 -8.50 5.33 15.73
CA HIS A 218 -7.84 4.27 16.51
C HIS A 218 -7.15 4.74 17.78
N TYR A 219 -6.98 6.04 18.02
CA TYR A 219 -6.27 6.56 19.18
C TYR A 219 -7.19 7.43 20.04
N GLU A 220 -6.94 7.37 21.35
CA GLU A 220 -7.52 8.29 22.33
C GLU A 220 -6.55 9.45 22.51
N VAL A 221 -6.92 10.60 21.94
CA VAL A 221 -6.14 11.85 22.05
C VAL A 221 -6.70 12.65 23.21
N THR A 222 -5.83 12.98 24.16
CA THR A 222 -6.13 13.75 25.37
C THR A 222 -5.33 15.06 25.38
N PRO A 223 -5.67 16.03 26.26
CA PRO A 223 -4.88 17.25 26.41
C PRO A 223 -3.41 17.02 26.76
N ASP A 224 -3.05 15.86 27.32
CA ASP A 224 -1.68 15.50 27.70
C ASP A 224 -0.97 14.65 26.65
N THR A 225 -1.65 14.29 25.55
CA THR A 225 -1.05 13.47 24.51
C THR A 225 0.02 14.24 23.76
N LEU A 226 1.25 13.70 23.75
CA LEU A 226 2.39 14.26 23.04
C LEU A 226 2.48 13.71 21.62
N LEU A 227 2.79 14.59 20.67
CA LEU A 227 3.05 14.25 19.28
C LEU A 227 4.52 14.50 18.94
N TYR A 228 5.21 13.43 18.55
CA TYR A 228 6.58 13.52 18.06
C TYR A 228 6.57 13.27 16.56
N THR A 229 6.98 14.26 15.77
CA THR A 229 7.07 14.08 14.32
C THR A 229 8.48 14.19 13.78
N ARG A 230 8.78 13.41 12.74
CA ARG A 230 10.10 13.39 12.09
C ARG A 230 9.96 13.37 10.58
N SER A 231 10.83 14.11 9.88
CA SER A 231 10.94 14.06 8.42
C SER A 231 12.28 14.57 7.91
N ASP A 232 12.47 14.48 6.59
CA ASP A 232 13.60 15.01 5.85
C ASP A 232 13.55 16.54 5.60
N GLU A 233 12.52 17.24 6.08
CA GLU A 233 12.21 18.65 5.75
C GLU A 233 12.09 18.90 4.22
N GLY A 234 11.74 17.86 3.46
CA GLY A 234 11.45 17.92 2.04
C GLY A 234 10.09 18.53 1.73
N THR A 235 9.82 18.75 0.44
CA THR A 235 8.54 19.30 -0.03
C THR A 235 7.38 18.40 0.40
N GLY A 236 6.47 18.97 1.21
CA GLY A 236 5.30 18.26 1.75
C GLY A 236 5.52 17.56 3.09
N TYR A 237 6.72 17.66 3.68
CA TYR A 237 7.05 17.12 5.01
C TYR A 237 7.72 18.15 5.91
N THR A 238 7.48 19.44 5.69
CA THR A 238 8.13 20.48 6.50
C THR A 238 7.53 20.55 7.91
N ALA A 239 8.27 21.13 8.85
CA ALA A 239 7.75 21.41 10.19
C ALA A 239 6.40 22.15 10.19
N HIS A 240 6.17 23.03 9.19
CA HIS A 240 4.91 23.75 9.05
C HIS A 240 3.73 22.82 8.75
N ILE A 241 3.90 21.87 7.82
CA ILE A 241 2.87 20.86 7.49
C ILE A 241 2.53 20.02 8.73
N PHE A 242 3.51 19.70 9.56
CA PHE A 242 3.26 18.96 10.80
C PHE A 242 2.56 19.78 11.89
N LYS A 243 2.71 21.12 11.89
CA LYS A 243 1.93 21.99 12.79
C LYS A 243 0.45 22.06 12.38
N GLU A 244 0.17 22.09 11.08
CA GLU A 244 -1.20 21.96 10.58
C GLU A 244 -1.76 20.58 10.96
N PHE A 245 -1.01 19.52 10.66
CA PHE A 245 -1.36 18.14 11.02
C PHE A 245 -1.69 17.97 12.50
N CYS A 246 -0.90 18.59 13.40
CA CYS A 246 -1.16 18.58 14.85
C CYS A 246 -2.54 19.16 15.19
N SER A 247 -2.93 20.25 14.50
CA SER A 247 -4.24 20.88 14.68
C SER A 247 -5.35 19.98 14.16
N ASP A 248 -5.13 19.32 13.00
CA ASP A 248 -6.10 18.42 12.36
C ASP A 248 -6.45 17.19 13.25
N ILE A 249 -5.50 16.71 14.06
CA ILE A 249 -5.71 15.56 14.97
C ILE A 249 -6.10 15.96 16.40
N GLY A 250 -6.28 17.26 16.67
CA GLY A 250 -6.72 17.76 17.97
C GLY A 250 -5.65 17.76 19.07
N ILE A 251 -4.37 17.72 18.72
CA ILE A 251 -3.26 17.84 19.68
C ILE A 251 -2.92 19.31 19.90
N LEU A 252 -2.71 19.70 21.16
CA LEU A 252 -2.34 21.05 21.53
C LEU A 252 -0.95 21.40 20.96
N LYS A 253 -0.79 22.61 20.42
CA LYS A 253 0.44 23.03 19.74
C LYS A 253 1.71 22.90 20.59
N HIS A 254 1.62 23.07 21.91
CA HIS A 254 2.75 22.95 22.83
C HIS A 254 3.16 21.49 23.11
N ASN A 255 2.29 20.52 22.78
CA ASN A 255 2.57 19.08 22.88
C ASN A 255 3.16 18.49 21.60
N HIS A 256 3.38 19.32 20.57
CA HIS A 256 3.99 18.91 19.32
C HIS A 256 5.49 19.20 19.30
N HIS A 257 6.28 18.15 19.11
CA HIS A 257 7.73 18.23 18.96
C HIS A 257 8.16 17.67 17.62
N HIS A 258 8.64 18.54 16.73
CA HIS A 258 9.14 18.16 15.40
C HIS A 258 10.67 18.02 15.37
N PHE A 259 11.17 17.01 14.66
CA PHE A 259 12.59 16.72 14.49
C PHE A 259 12.95 16.58 13.03
N TRP A 260 14.06 17.20 12.63
CA TRP A 260 14.69 16.93 11.36
C TRP A 260 15.45 15.61 11.45
N ASP A 261 15.17 14.68 10.54
CA ASP A 261 15.91 13.45 10.41
C ASP A 261 17.38 13.68 10.04
N ARG A 262 18.24 13.46 11.03
CA ARG A 262 19.70 13.61 10.92
C ARG A 262 20.32 12.71 9.86
N TRP A 263 19.73 11.54 9.57
CA TRP A 263 20.28 10.65 8.55
C TRP A 263 20.32 11.34 7.18
N HIS A 264 19.26 12.07 6.82
CA HIS A 264 19.19 12.80 5.55
C HIS A 264 20.20 13.94 5.48
N ILE A 265 20.45 14.65 6.59
CA ILE A 265 21.49 15.68 6.68
C ILE A 265 22.87 15.06 6.42
N PHE A 266 23.21 13.98 7.14
CA PHE A 266 24.51 13.34 7.02
C PHE A 266 24.72 12.61 5.69
N LYS A 267 23.63 12.07 5.12
CA LYS A 267 23.65 11.50 3.78
C LYS A 267 23.94 12.59 2.75
N TYR A 268 23.27 13.74 2.85
CA TYR A 268 23.52 14.86 1.94
C TYR A 268 24.99 15.30 2.01
N ILE A 269 25.56 15.41 3.21
CA ILE A 269 26.99 15.70 3.38
C ILE A 269 27.85 14.63 2.67
N SER A 270 27.65 13.34 2.97
CA SER A 270 28.38 12.25 2.32
C SER A 270 28.33 12.29 0.80
N ASP A 271 27.14 12.54 0.23
CA ASP A 271 26.92 12.51 -1.20
C ASP A 271 27.59 13.70 -1.94
N HIS A 272 27.99 14.77 -1.23
CA HIS A 272 28.45 16.04 -1.83
C HIS A 272 29.83 16.53 -1.41
N THR A 273 30.47 15.95 -0.38
CA THR A 273 31.72 16.51 0.18
C THR A 273 32.97 15.66 -0.05
N GLY A 274 32.83 14.42 -0.53
CA GLY A 274 33.95 13.54 -0.86
C GLY A 274 34.99 13.46 0.27
N ARG A 275 36.23 13.91 -0.01
CA ARG A 275 37.35 13.85 0.95
C ARG A 275 37.14 14.69 2.22
N MET A 276 36.33 15.73 2.16
CA MET A 276 36.05 16.62 3.30
C MET A 276 34.88 16.13 4.17
N GLU A 277 34.32 14.96 3.85
CA GLU A 277 33.16 14.40 4.55
C GLU A 277 33.34 14.33 6.05
N GLN A 278 34.47 13.80 6.53
CA GLN A 278 34.67 13.60 7.95
C GLN A 278 34.71 14.91 8.73
N GLU A 279 35.50 15.88 8.25
CA GLU A 279 35.64 17.21 8.87
C GLU A 279 34.29 17.95 8.93
N ILE A 280 33.55 17.97 7.81
CA ILE A 280 32.26 18.64 7.73
C ILE A 280 31.22 17.95 8.63
N LYS A 281 31.20 16.61 8.68
CA LYS A 281 30.32 15.86 9.59
C LYS A 281 30.65 16.15 11.05
N GLU A 282 31.93 16.28 11.40
CA GLU A 282 32.36 16.63 12.75
C GLU A 282 31.90 18.04 13.13
N LEU A 283 32.07 19.04 12.24
CA LEU A 283 31.57 20.40 12.45
C LEU A 283 30.04 20.44 12.61
N PHE A 284 29.30 19.71 11.76
CA PHE A 284 27.84 19.58 11.88
C PHE A 284 27.41 18.88 13.18
N ASN A 285 28.13 17.85 13.61
CA ASN A 285 27.83 17.18 14.88
C ASN A 285 28.10 18.09 16.07
N GLN A 286 29.21 18.83 16.06
CA GLN A 286 29.54 19.79 17.10
C GLN A 286 28.52 20.93 17.15
N SER A 287 28.14 21.48 15.99
CA SER A 287 27.12 22.53 15.91
C SER A 287 25.83 22.05 16.57
N ILE A 288 25.31 20.90 16.18
CA ILE A 288 24.09 20.32 16.75
C ILE A 288 24.26 20.07 18.25
N ARG A 289 25.36 19.44 18.69
CA ARG A 289 25.61 19.09 20.10
C ARG A 289 25.66 20.32 21.00
N GLU A 290 26.30 21.38 20.54
CA GLU A 290 26.55 22.62 21.30
C GLU A 290 25.49 23.69 21.02
N GLN A 291 24.53 23.42 20.13
CA GLN A 291 23.58 24.39 19.59
C GLN A 291 24.28 25.65 19.03
N ASN A 292 25.48 25.49 18.49
CA ASN A 292 26.33 26.58 18.03
C ASN A 292 26.06 26.87 16.54
N ARG A 293 25.50 28.05 16.25
CA ARG A 293 25.21 28.48 14.86
C ARG A 293 26.46 28.85 14.07
N GLU A 294 27.50 29.37 14.71
CA GLU A 294 28.75 29.72 14.03
C GLU A 294 29.42 28.47 13.46
N LYS A 295 29.44 27.37 14.23
CA LYS A 295 29.92 26.07 13.74
C LYS A 295 29.09 25.52 12.58
N LEU A 296 27.77 25.77 12.58
CA LEU A 296 26.90 25.42 11.45
C LEU A 296 27.27 26.23 10.21
N HIS A 297 27.47 27.54 10.36
CA HIS A 297 27.89 28.42 9.26
C HIS A 297 29.23 27.97 8.70
N LEU A 298 30.23 27.73 9.56
CA LEU A 298 31.53 27.20 9.16
C LEU A 298 31.38 25.90 8.35
N ALA A 299 30.59 24.93 8.84
CA ALA A 299 30.37 23.67 8.13
C ALA A 299 29.74 23.89 6.74
N ILE A 300 28.75 24.79 6.64
CA ILE A 300 28.08 25.13 5.38
C ILE A 300 29.04 25.85 4.43
N ASP A 301 29.85 26.79 4.91
CA ASP A 301 30.79 27.55 4.09
C ASP A 301 31.92 26.64 3.57
N THR A 302 32.40 25.71 4.42
CA THR A 302 33.32 24.64 4.01
C THR A 302 32.69 23.74 2.93
N MET A 303 31.42 23.34 3.08
CA MET A 303 30.71 22.59 2.01
C MET A 303 30.59 23.41 0.73
N GLU A 304 30.25 24.69 0.83
CA GLU A 304 30.07 25.60 -0.31
C GLU A 304 31.35 25.70 -1.13
N SER A 305 32.51 25.80 -0.47
CA SER A 305 33.81 25.82 -1.15
C SER A 305 34.08 24.59 -2.03
N ASN A 306 33.53 23.43 -1.66
CA ASN A 306 33.61 22.21 -2.46
C ASN A 306 32.55 22.16 -3.57
N VAL A 307 31.32 22.57 -3.28
CA VAL A 307 30.20 22.48 -4.24
C VAL A 307 30.28 23.54 -5.35
N ILE A 308 30.89 24.70 -5.10
CA ILE A 308 31.09 25.74 -6.13
C ILE A 308 31.85 25.20 -7.36
N LEU A 309 32.72 24.20 -7.16
CA LEU A 309 33.46 23.55 -8.26
C LEU A 309 32.62 22.51 -9.04
N GLY A 310 31.39 22.27 -8.61
CA GLY A 310 30.45 21.33 -9.22
C GLY A 310 29.61 21.93 -10.36
N THR A 311 28.65 21.13 -10.85
CA THR A 311 27.69 21.55 -11.89
C THR A 311 26.67 22.56 -11.37
N GLU A 312 26.01 23.29 -12.27
CA GLU A 312 24.90 24.19 -11.91
C GLU A 312 23.79 23.48 -11.11
N GLU A 313 23.49 22.23 -11.46
CA GLU A 313 22.51 21.40 -10.74
C GLU A 313 22.96 21.14 -9.29
N GLN A 314 24.24 20.80 -9.08
CA GLN A 314 24.80 20.59 -7.74
C GLN A 314 24.79 21.88 -6.91
N GLN A 315 25.09 23.02 -7.53
CA GLN A 315 25.07 24.34 -6.88
C GLN A 315 23.65 24.73 -6.47
N GLU A 316 22.65 24.53 -7.34
CA GLU A 316 21.25 24.81 -7.01
C GLU A 316 20.73 23.88 -5.90
N ASP A 317 21.02 22.58 -5.98
CA ASP A 317 20.67 21.62 -4.93
C ASP A 317 21.26 22.01 -3.58
N PHE A 318 22.52 22.47 -3.57
CA PHE A 318 23.18 22.97 -2.36
C PHE A 318 22.58 24.27 -1.86
N ARG A 319 22.22 25.22 -2.73
CA ARG A 319 21.52 26.44 -2.34
C ARG A 319 20.20 26.13 -1.63
N ILE A 320 19.45 25.15 -2.14
CA ILE A 320 18.20 24.68 -1.54
C ILE A 320 18.47 23.99 -0.19
N PHE A 321 19.52 23.17 -0.08
CA PHE A 321 19.95 22.55 1.18
C PHE A 321 20.36 23.60 2.22
N LYS A 322 21.29 24.52 1.89
CA LYS A 322 21.77 25.61 2.75
C LYS A 322 20.61 26.44 3.31
N LYS A 323 19.71 26.89 2.43
CA LYS A 323 18.52 27.67 2.84
C LYS A 323 17.66 26.92 3.86
N ARG A 324 17.37 25.63 3.59
CA ARG A 324 16.60 24.79 4.52
C ARG A 324 17.33 24.59 5.84
N MET A 325 18.62 24.28 5.78
CA MET A 325 19.45 23.98 6.95
C MET A 325 19.47 25.15 7.92
N LEU A 326 19.74 26.35 7.41
CA LEU A 326 19.76 27.57 8.21
C LEU A 326 18.39 27.91 8.81
N HIS A 327 17.30 27.74 8.04
CA HIS A 327 15.95 28.05 8.49
C HIS A 327 15.43 27.07 9.56
N ASN A 328 15.69 25.77 9.35
CA ASN A 328 15.14 24.67 10.15
C ASN A 328 16.13 24.11 11.18
N TYR A 329 17.31 24.73 11.36
CA TYR A 329 18.37 24.23 12.24
C TYR A 329 17.90 23.85 13.65
N LYS A 330 16.99 24.61 14.25
CA LYS A 330 16.42 24.31 15.57
C LYS A 330 15.80 22.91 15.65
N TYR A 331 15.28 22.38 14.54
CA TYR A 331 14.67 21.06 14.47
C TYR A 331 15.71 19.92 14.47
N SER A 332 17.00 20.21 14.26
CA SER A 332 18.09 19.23 14.32
C SER A 332 18.53 18.85 15.74
N ALA A 333 18.15 19.65 16.75
CA ALA A 333 18.42 19.37 18.15
C ALA A 333 17.80 18.03 18.60
N THR A 334 18.57 17.24 19.35
CA THR A 334 18.14 15.94 19.88
C THR A 334 17.08 16.09 20.97
N SER A 335 16.36 15.01 21.27
CA SER A 335 15.34 15.00 22.33
C SER A 335 15.92 15.39 23.70
N GLY A 336 17.08 14.85 24.06
CA GLY A 336 17.75 15.16 25.33
C GLY A 336 18.11 16.65 25.47
N GLN A 337 18.58 17.28 24.40
CA GLN A 337 18.88 18.72 24.38
C GLN A 337 17.65 19.61 24.54
N ARG A 338 16.46 19.09 24.25
CA ARG A 338 15.19 19.78 24.46
C ARG A 338 14.53 19.45 25.79
N GLY A 339 15.22 18.72 26.67
CA GLY A 339 14.66 18.27 27.95
C GLY A 339 13.51 17.27 27.80
N LEU A 340 13.41 16.58 26.65
CA LEU A 340 12.35 15.62 26.37
C LEU A 340 12.78 14.24 26.88
N LEU A 341 11.93 13.59 27.67
CA LEU A 341 12.19 12.29 28.31
C LEU A 341 12.37 11.10 27.34
N TYR A 342 12.25 11.33 26.04
CA TYR A 342 12.08 10.28 25.06
C TYR A 342 13.31 10.01 24.16
N ARG A 343 13.42 8.76 23.67
CA ARG A 343 14.53 8.26 22.85
C ARG A 343 14.23 8.34 21.36
N ASP A 344 15.16 8.85 20.55
CA ASP A 344 15.05 8.78 19.09
C ASP A 344 14.84 7.34 18.57
N ILE A 345 13.73 7.07 17.87
CA ILE A 345 13.43 5.74 17.28
C ILE A 345 13.15 5.86 15.78
N PRO A 346 14.17 6.12 14.93
CA PRO A 346 13.97 6.13 13.49
C PRO A 346 13.56 4.73 13.00
N VAL A 347 12.37 4.60 12.44
CA VAL A 347 11.86 3.33 11.89
C VAL A 347 11.62 3.39 10.39
N ILE A 348 11.43 4.58 9.81
CA ILE A 348 11.00 4.73 8.43
C ILE A 348 12.02 4.17 7.42
N GLU A 349 13.32 4.39 7.64
CA GLU A 349 14.37 3.96 6.72
C GLU A 349 14.51 2.43 6.67
N ALA A 350 14.41 1.76 7.82
CA ALA A 350 14.36 0.30 7.87
C ALA A 350 13.14 -0.26 7.11
N ASN A 351 12.03 0.50 7.10
CA ASN A 351 10.82 0.15 6.36
C ASN A 351 10.94 0.46 4.87
N HIS A 352 11.81 1.35 4.40
CA HIS A 352 12.07 1.50 2.96
C HIS A 352 12.75 0.27 2.35
N LYS A 353 13.70 -0.35 3.07
CA LYS A 353 14.49 -1.49 2.56
C LYS A 353 13.63 -2.61 1.99
N LYS A 354 12.52 -2.96 2.66
CA LYS A 354 11.62 -4.03 2.20
C LYS A 354 10.97 -3.73 0.84
N ILE A 355 10.80 -2.47 0.50
CA ILE A 355 10.24 -2.03 -0.79
C ILE A 355 11.37 -1.85 -1.82
N THR A 356 12.46 -1.18 -1.45
CA THR A 356 13.55 -0.85 -2.38
C THR A 356 14.24 -2.10 -2.91
N HIS A 357 14.46 -3.14 -2.09
CA HIS A 357 15.01 -4.42 -2.55
C HIS A 357 14.21 -5.03 -3.71
N ARG A 358 12.88 -4.98 -3.65
CA ARG A 358 12.01 -5.52 -4.70
C ARG A 358 11.84 -4.56 -5.88
N MET A 359 11.86 -3.24 -5.65
CA MET A 359 11.38 -2.26 -6.63
C MET A 359 12.46 -1.39 -7.27
N LYS A 360 13.62 -1.15 -6.64
CA LYS A 360 14.71 -0.32 -7.18
C LYS A 360 15.81 -1.12 -7.89
N HIS A 361 16.25 -2.24 -7.31
CA HIS A 361 17.52 -2.89 -7.70
C HIS A 361 17.41 -3.93 -8.84
N ARG A 362 16.32 -3.95 -9.61
CA ARG A 362 16.16 -4.93 -10.72
C ARG A 362 15.82 -4.30 -12.08
N GLY A 363 16.15 -3.02 -12.28
CA GLY A 363 15.96 -2.33 -13.58
C GLY A 363 14.51 -2.16 -14.05
N MET A 364 13.53 -2.30 -13.15
CA MET A 364 12.11 -2.27 -13.50
C MET A 364 11.54 -0.86 -13.53
N TYR A 365 10.58 -0.65 -14.43
CA TYR A 365 9.70 0.51 -14.46
C TYR A 365 8.27 0.07 -14.16
N TRP A 366 7.61 0.84 -13.31
CA TRP A 366 6.26 0.51 -12.85
C TRP A 366 5.26 1.56 -13.34
N SER A 367 4.09 1.12 -13.80
CA SER A 367 2.94 2.02 -13.87
C SER A 367 2.61 2.53 -12.45
N LEU A 368 2.14 3.78 -12.29
CA LEU A 368 1.86 4.37 -10.97
C LEU A 368 0.95 3.50 -10.08
N THR A 369 -0.21 3.07 -10.60
CA THR A 369 -1.11 2.15 -9.88
C THR A 369 -0.43 0.81 -9.59
N GLY A 370 0.47 0.40 -10.48
CA GLY A 370 1.18 -0.85 -10.43
C GLY A 370 2.23 -0.92 -9.34
N SER A 371 3.01 0.16 -9.17
CA SER A 371 3.95 0.30 -8.07
C SER A 371 3.22 0.38 -6.74
N LEU A 372 2.17 1.20 -6.63
CA LEU A 372 1.40 1.29 -5.38
C LEU A 372 0.80 -0.07 -4.98
N THR A 373 0.22 -0.80 -5.94
CA THR A 373 -0.29 -2.15 -5.68
C THR A 373 0.82 -3.10 -5.23
N MET A 374 2.00 -3.04 -5.85
CA MET A 374 3.15 -3.86 -5.44
C MET A 374 3.58 -3.56 -4.01
N ILE A 375 3.63 -2.29 -3.63
CA ILE A 375 3.91 -1.87 -2.25
C ILE A 375 2.93 -2.55 -1.31
N HIS A 376 1.61 -2.39 -1.54
CA HIS A 376 0.60 -3.02 -0.68
C HIS A 376 0.73 -4.55 -0.62
N ILE A 377 1.01 -5.24 -1.74
CA ILE A 377 1.24 -6.69 -1.72
C ILE A 377 2.45 -7.04 -0.84
N ILE A 378 3.56 -6.33 -0.94
CA ILE A 378 4.75 -6.55 -0.09
C ILE A 378 4.38 -6.39 1.39
N LEU A 379 3.67 -5.31 1.73
CA LEU A 379 3.28 -5.03 3.12
C LEU A 379 2.33 -6.10 3.68
N MET A 380 1.31 -6.47 2.92
CA MET A 380 0.31 -7.45 3.33
C MET A 380 0.90 -8.86 3.41
N LYS A 381 1.83 -9.23 2.51
CA LYS A 381 2.56 -10.50 2.61
C LYS A 381 3.36 -10.58 3.91
N ARG A 382 4.09 -9.51 4.26
CA ARG A 382 4.87 -9.45 5.51
C ARG A 382 4.01 -9.48 6.76
N LYS A 383 2.79 -8.93 6.70
CA LYS A 383 1.81 -8.98 7.80
C LYS A 383 0.93 -10.23 7.79
N ASN A 384 1.13 -11.13 6.82
CA ASN A 384 0.27 -12.30 6.58
C ASN A 384 -1.23 -11.97 6.42
N THR A 385 -1.55 -10.82 5.79
CA THR A 385 -2.94 -10.34 5.62
C THR A 385 -3.45 -10.40 4.18
N LEU A 386 -2.68 -10.97 3.24
CA LEU A 386 -3.15 -11.17 1.85
C LEU A 386 -4.36 -12.11 1.78
N GLY A 387 -4.38 -13.18 2.59
CA GLY A 387 -5.53 -14.08 2.67
C GLY A 387 -6.83 -13.36 3.06
N GLU A 388 -6.75 -12.43 4.01
CA GLU A 388 -7.89 -11.60 4.41
C GLU A 388 -8.35 -10.65 3.30
N LEU A 389 -7.43 -10.12 2.48
CA LEU A 389 -7.83 -9.37 1.28
C LEU A 389 -8.55 -10.27 0.28
N PHE A 390 -8.06 -11.47 0.06
CA PHE A 390 -8.59 -12.36 -0.97
C PHE A 390 -9.93 -12.98 -0.58
N ASN A 391 -10.07 -13.40 0.67
CA ASN A 391 -11.14 -14.29 1.11
C ASN A 391 -11.84 -13.81 2.39
N GLY A 392 -11.52 -12.61 2.88
CA GLY A 392 -12.14 -12.06 4.08
C GLY A 392 -13.64 -11.80 3.92
N GLU A 393 -14.37 -11.88 5.03
CA GLU A 393 -15.83 -11.70 5.09
C GLU A 393 -16.30 -10.33 4.57
N TRP A 394 -15.40 -9.34 4.57
CA TRP A 394 -15.64 -8.03 3.98
C TRP A 394 -16.09 -8.11 2.52
N ARG A 395 -15.60 -9.08 1.73
CA ARG A 395 -16.03 -9.25 0.32
C ARG A 395 -17.51 -9.58 0.23
N LYS A 396 -17.99 -10.51 1.07
CA LYS A 396 -19.40 -10.91 1.10
C LYS A 396 -20.28 -9.75 1.56
N LYS A 397 -19.88 -9.04 2.62
CA LYS A 397 -20.58 -7.85 3.12
C LYS A 397 -20.66 -6.75 2.05
N TYR A 398 -19.55 -6.49 1.37
CA TYR A 398 -19.47 -5.49 0.32
C TYR A 398 -20.28 -5.87 -0.93
N SER A 399 -20.33 -7.16 -1.32
CA SER A 399 -21.20 -7.62 -2.41
C SER A 399 -22.68 -7.36 -2.12
N LYS A 400 -23.16 -7.69 -0.91
CA LYS A 400 -24.53 -7.38 -0.49
C LYS A 400 -24.82 -5.87 -0.53
N TYR A 401 -23.85 -5.07 -0.11
CA TYR A 401 -23.96 -3.61 -0.16
C TYR A 401 -24.09 -3.11 -1.61
N LYS A 402 -23.27 -3.60 -2.54
CA LYS A 402 -23.37 -3.24 -3.97
C LYS A 402 -24.73 -3.58 -4.56
N GLU A 403 -25.26 -4.76 -4.25
CA GLU A 403 -26.59 -5.17 -4.69
C GLU A 403 -27.66 -4.21 -4.15
N TYR A 404 -27.58 -3.81 -2.87
CA TYR A 404 -28.49 -2.84 -2.28
C TYR A 404 -28.37 -1.44 -2.92
N ASP A 405 -27.15 -0.94 -3.15
CA ASP A 405 -26.91 0.38 -3.77
C ASP A 405 -27.43 0.41 -5.22
N GLU A 406 -27.23 -0.68 -5.98
CA GLU A 406 -27.74 -0.84 -7.34
C GLU A 406 -29.27 -0.86 -7.41
N ILE A 407 -29.94 -1.46 -6.42
CA ILE A 407 -31.41 -1.54 -6.35
C ILE A 407 -32.04 -0.23 -5.88
N TYR A 408 -31.46 0.42 -4.87
CA TYR A 408 -32.12 1.51 -4.15
C TYR A 408 -31.56 2.91 -4.43
N HIS A 409 -30.33 3.05 -4.95
CA HIS A 409 -29.63 4.35 -4.99
C HIS A 409 -28.77 4.55 -6.26
N SER A 410 -29.42 4.65 -7.41
CA SER A 410 -28.77 5.20 -8.60
C SER A 410 -28.42 6.70 -8.39
N ARG A 411 -27.19 6.95 -7.90
CA ARG A 411 -26.32 8.15 -8.06
C ARG A 411 -26.01 9.08 -6.87
N ASP A 412 -26.63 8.97 -5.69
CA ASP A 412 -26.53 10.11 -4.74
C ASP A 412 -25.48 9.98 -3.61
N ILE A 413 -25.19 8.77 -3.13
CA ILE A 413 -24.26 8.59 -1.98
C ILE A 413 -22.81 8.91 -2.39
N MET A 414 -22.32 8.34 -3.49
CA MET A 414 -20.96 8.58 -3.99
C MET A 414 -20.72 10.02 -4.46
N SER A 415 -21.76 10.74 -4.89
CA SER A 415 -21.72 12.16 -5.27
C SER A 415 -21.44 13.06 -4.07
N ARG A 416 -22.14 12.81 -2.96
CA ARG A 416 -22.00 13.58 -1.71
C ARG A 416 -20.65 13.32 -1.04
N TYR A 417 -20.19 12.07 -1.00
CA TYR A 417 -18.90 11.71 -0.40
C TYR A 417 -17.69 12.09 -1.27
N ARG A 418 -17.76 12.03 -2.61
CA ARG A 418 -16.69 12.56 -3.48
C ARG A 418 -16.55 14.08 -3.38
N LYS A 419 -17.62 14.80 -3.06
CA LYS A 419 -17.56 16.24 -2.73
C LYS A 419 -16.93 16.47 -1.36
N GLN A 420 -17.28 15.68 -0.34
CA GLN A 420 -16.68 15.78 1.00
C GLN A 420 -15.19 15.40 1.03
N GLY A 421 -14.73 14.44 0.22
CA GLY A 421 -13.29 14.16 0.07
C GLY A 421 -12.50 15.21 -0.73
N ARG A 422 -13.19 16.17 -1.36
CA ARG A 422 -12.60 17.30 -2.09
C ARG A 422 -12.70 18.63 -1.35
N GLN A 423 -13.61 18.76 -0.38
CA GLN A 423 -13.74 19.91 0.49
C GLN A 423 -13.35 19.48 1.90
N GLY A 424 -12.20 19.94 2.37
CA GLY A 424 -11.81 19.79 3.77
C GLY A 424 -12.94 20.26 4.69
N HIS A 425 -13.32 19.39 5.61
CA HIS A 425 -14.19 19.60 6.77
C HIS A 425 -15.61 20.16 6.56
N TYR A 426 -16.58 19.43 7.12
CA TYR A 426 -17.67 20.05 7.87
C TYR A 426 -17.78 19.37 9.23
N VAL A 427 -17.60 20.16 10.30
CA VAL A 427 -17.86 19.75 11.68
C VAL A 427 -19.37 19.80 11.88
N ASP A 428 -20.05 18.65 11.98
CA ASP A 428 -21.44 18.67 12.43
C ASP A 428 -21.48 18.70 13.95
N LYS A 429 -21.49 19.92 14.51
CA LYS A 429 -21.83 20.18 15.91
C LYS A 429 -23.35 20.12 16.08
N ARG A 430 -23.97 18.95 15.95
CA ARG A 430 -25.34 18.75 16.45
C ARG A 430 -25.50 17.38 17.08
N HIS A 431 -25.29 17.37 18.40
CA HIS A 431 -26.03 16.51 19.32
C HIS A 431 -27.54 16.64 19.03
N PRO A 432 -28.28 15.55 18.79
CA PRO A 432 -29.65 15.47 19.20
C PRO A 432 -29.64 14.94 20.63
N SER A 433 -29.71 15.88 21.56
CA SER A 433 -30.30 15.67 22.86
C SER A 433 -31.60 14.88 22.75
N GLN A 434 -31.80 13.99 23.72
CA GLN A 434 -33.09 13.49 24.20
C GLN A 434 -34.27 14.37 23.84
N LYS A 435 -35.36 13.75 23.35
CA LYS A 435 -36.73 14.02 23.77
C LYS A 435 -37.67 12.92 23.26
N ILE A 436 -38.14 12.15 24.25
CA ILE A 436 -39.40 11.38 24.39
C ILE A 436 -39.80 10.48 23.23
#